data_AF-A0A955Z733-F1
#
_entry.id   AF-A0A955Z733-F1
#
_cell.length_a   1.000
_cell.length_b   1.000
_cell.length_c   1.000
_cell.angle_alpha   90.00
_cell.angle_beta   90.00
_cell.angle_gamma   90.00
#
_symmetry.space_group_name_H-M   'P 1'
#
loop_
_entity.id
_entity.type
_entity.pdbx_description
1 polymer ?
#
loop_
_entity_poly.entity_id
_entity_poly.type
_entity_poly.pdbx_seq_one_letter_code
_entity_poly.pdbx_strand_id
1 'polypeptide(L)'
;MPFHRLGGEARVRELAARFYAHMDDDEPALARLHELDAQGRVSAGVRERFAAFLVEWLGGPMIYSPVHGHPRLRMRHARVRVDTAMRDAWLRCMASAMDDLGVSGEVRTFLDGRFAEVADFLRNAPDTP
;
A
#
# COMPACT_ATOMS: atom_id res chain seq x y z
N MET A 1 15.82 9.04 -5.63
CA MET A 1 14.89 8.16 -4.88
C MET A 1 13.48 8.72 -4.98
N PRO A 2 12.45 7.88 -5.23
CA PRO A 2 11.06 8.31 -5.39
C PRO A 2 10.55 9.20 -4.25
N PHE A 3 10.98 8.97 -3.01
CA PHE A 3 10.63 9.77 -1.83
C PHE A 3 10.75 11.29 -2.05
N HIS A 4 11.91 11.77 -2.51
CA HIS A 4 12.11 13.21 -2.75
C HIS A 4 11.29 13.71 -3.95
N ARG A 5 11.12 12.88 -4.99
CA ARG A 5 10.32 13.25 -6.17
C ARG A 5 8.83 13.38 -5.86
N LEU A 6 8.34 12.65 -4.84
CA LEU A 6 6.98 12.79 -4.33
C LEU A 6 6.84 14.00 -3.40
N GLY A 7 7.90 14.66 -2.94
CA GLY A 7 7.79 15.77 -1.98
C GLY A 7 7.99 15.35 -0.52
N GLY A 8 8.62 14.20 -0.28
CA GLY A 8 9.05 13.77 1.05
C GLY A 8 7.94 13.17 1.92
N GLU A 9 8.20 13.11 3.22
CA GLU A 9 7.40 12.31 4.17
C GLU A 9 5.94 12.72 4.21
N ALA A 10 5.64 14.03 4.24
CA ALA A 10 4.26 14.52 4.28
C ALA A 10 3.45 13.99 3.09
N ARG A 11 4.03 14.03 1.86
CA ARG A 11 3.32 13.53 0.68
C ARG A 11 3.19 12.01 0.67
N VAL A 12 4.20 11.28 1.13
CA VAL A 12 4.11 9.81 1.21
C VAL A 12 3.07 9.37 2.23
N ARG A 13 2.96 10.05 3.37
CA ARG A 13 1.89 9.81 4.35
C ARG A 13 0.52 10.14 3.79
N GLU A 14 0.40 11.22 3.01
CA GLU A 14 -0.83 11.55 2.30
C GLU A 14 -1.20 10.48 1.26
N LEU A 15 -0.23 9.94 0.51
CA LEU A 15 -0.43 8.83 -0.42
C LEU A 15 -0.97 7.60 0.31
N ALA A 16 -0.38 7.23 1.45
CA ALA A 16 -0.86 6.12 2.27
C ALA A 16 -2.28 6.36 2.80
N ALA A 17 -2.61 7.59 3.18
CA ALA A 17 -3.94 7.95 3.65
C ALA A 17 -4.99 7.84 2.53
N ARG A 18 -4.70 8.36 1.34
CA ARG A 18 -5.57 8.26 0.15
C ARG A 18 -5.74 6.83 -0.31
N PHE A 19 -4.67 6.04 -0.31
CA PHE A 19 -4.71 4.61 -0.63
C PHE A 19 -5.75 3.85 0.22
N TYR A 20 -5.75 4.07 1.54
CA TYR A 20 -6.73 3.42 2.40
C TYR A 20 -8.11 4.10 2.41
N ALA A 21 -8.24 5.34 1.92
CA ALA A 21 -9.55 5.92 1.67
C ALA A 21 -10.23 5.18 0.50
N HIS A 22 -9.54 5.03 -0.63
CA HIS A 22 -10.02 4.23 -1.76
C HIS A 22 -10.28 2.76 -1.38
N MET A 23 -9.42 2.16 -0.55
CA MET A 23 -9.65 0.78 -0.13
C MET A 23 -10.95 0.61 0.66
N ASP A 24 -11.23 1.51 1.60
CA ASP A 24 -12.47 1.46 2.39
C ASP A 24 -13.71 1.74 1.53
N ASP A 25 -13.61 2.72 0.64
CA ASP A 25 -14.77 3.27 -0.08
C ASP A 25 -15.09 2.43 -1.34
N ASP A 26 -14.07 1.94 -2.05
CA ASP A 26 -14.21 1.30 -3.37
C ASP A 26 -13.94 -0.21 -3.35
N GLU A 27 -13.14 -0.72 -2.40
CA GLU A 27 -12.68 -2.12 -2.37
C GLU A 27 -12.99 -2.83 -1.03
N PRO A 28 -14.27 -2.92 -0.60
CA PRO A 28 -14.64 -3.44 0.72
C PRO A 28 -14.24 -4.91 0.94
N ALA A 29 -14.07 -5.70 -0.12
CA ALA A 29 -13.54 -7.07 -0.01
C ALA A 29 -12.07 -7.09 0.42
N LEU A 30 -11.25 -6.17 -0.10
CA LEU A 30 -9.86 -5.99 0.28
C LEU A 30 -9.74 -5.36 1.68
N ALA A 31 -10.57 -4.37 1.99
CA ALA A 31 -10.61 -3.74 3.32
C ALA A 31 -10.79 -4.79 4.44
N ARG A 32 -11.74 -5.73 4.28
CA ARG A 32 -12.03 -6.81 5.24
C ARG A 32 -10.88 -7.78 5.52
N LEU A 33 -9.80 -7.74 4.74
CA LEU A 33 -8.58 -8.53 5.03
C LEU A 33 -7.69 -7.88 6.10
N HIS A 34 -8.03 -6.67 6.54
CA HIS A 34 -7.31 -5.92 7.56
C HIS A 34 -8.04 -5.93 8.90
N GLU A 35 -7.34 -5.49 9.95
CA GLU A 35 -7.98 -5.10 11.19
C GLU A 35 -8.84 -3.84 10.95
N LEU A 36 -10.11 -3.89 11.37
CA LEU A 36 -11.06 -2.81 11.20
C LEU A 36 -11.35 -2.12 12.54
N ASP A 37 -11.65 -0.82 12.49
CA ASP A 37 -12.15 -0.05 13.62
C ASP A 37 -13.66 -0.25 13.87
N ALA A 38 -14.21 0.46 14.86
CA ALA A 38 -15.62 0.35 15.23
C ALA A 38 -16.58 0.86 14.13
N GLN A 39 -16.07 1.57 13.13
CA GLN A 39 -16.80 2.09 11.98
C GLN A 39 -16.67 1.16 10.77
N GLY A 40 -15.96 0.04 10.89
CA GLY A 40 -15.74 -0.92 9.80
C GLY A 40 -14.68 -0.47 8.79
N ARG A 41 -13.86 0.53 9.14
CA ARG A 41 -12.77 1.06 8.30
C ARG A 41 -11.44 0.46 8.71
N VAL A 42 -10.46 0.40 7.80
CA VAL A 42 -9.11 -0.09 8.14
C VAL A 42 -8.53 0.70 9.32
N SER A 43 -8.08 0.01 10.37
CA SER A 43 -7.70 0.61 11.64
C SER A 43 -6.51 1.58 11.51
N ALA A 44 -6.48 2.60 12.39
CA ALA A 44 -5.43 3.61 12.40
C ALA A 44 -4.02 3.01 12.55
N GLY A 45 -3.88 1.92 13.31
CA GLY A 45 -2.59 1.22 13.48
C GLY A 45 -2.10 0.55 12.19
N VAL A 46 -3.01 -0.01 11.40
CA VAL A 46 -2.68 -0.57 10.07
C VAL A 46 -2.23 0.54 9.12
N ARG A 47 -2.98 1.65 9.10
CA ARG A 47 -2.68 2.84 8.28
C ARG A 47 -1.31 3.44 8.59
N GLU A 48 -1.01 3.66 9.86
CA GLU A 48 0.28 4.23 10.29
C GLU A 48 1.44 3.30 9.94
N ARG A 49 1.29 1.99 10.18
CA ARG A 49 2.33 1.01 9.85
C ARG A 49 2.65 1.00 8.35
N PHE A 50 1.64 1.11 7.49
CA PHE A 50 1.85 1.18 6.05
C PHE A 50 2.48 2.50 5.62
N ALA A 51 2.06 3.63 6.20
CA ALA A 51 2.67 4.94 5.93
C ALA A 51 4.16 4.95 6.30
N ALA A 52 4.51 4.46 7.49
CA ALA A 52 5.89 4.31 7.92
C ALA A 52 6.69 3.39 6.99
N PHE A 53 6.10 2.26 6.58
CA PHE A 53 6.71 1.34 5.62
C PHE A 53 6.99 2.05 4.28
N LEU A 54 6.01 2.76 3.71
CA LEU A 54 6.16 3.44 2.43
C LEU A 54 7.22 4.54 2.48
N VAL A 55 7.29 5.31 3.57
CA VAL A 55 8.33 6.33 3.74
C VAL A 55 9.71 5.71 3.61
N GLU A 56 9.98 4.65 4.37
CA GLU A 56 11.28 3.95 4.34
C GLU A 56 11.51 3.25 3.00
N TRP A 57 10.51 2.55 2.47
CA TRP A 57 10.59 1.78 1.24
C TRP A 57 10.85 2.64 -0.01
N LEU A 58 10.35 3.88 -0.04
CA LEU A 58 10.59 4.84 -1.12
C LEU A 58 11.93 5.57 -1.00
N GLY A 59 12.71 5.27 0.05
CA GLY A 59 14.04 5.83 0.31
C GLY A 59 14.07 7.04 1.23
N GLY A 60 13.05 7.22 2.06
CA GLY A 60 13.01 8.21 3.13
C GLY A 60 13.69 7.72 4.42
N PRO A 61 13.50 8.43 5.55
CA PRO A 61 14.04 8.04 6.85
C PRO A 61 13.60 6.64 7.30
N MET A 62 14.45 5.95 8.07
CA MET A 62 14.12 4.66 8.67
C MET A 62 13.17 4.86 9.87
N ILE A 63 11.88 4.72 9.62
CA ILE A 63 10.83 4.86 10.65
C ILE A 63 10.00 3.58 10.83
N TYR A 64 10.07 2.65 9.87
CA TYR A 64 9.37 1.37 9.97
C TYR A 64 10.25 0.31 10.66
N SER A 65 11.46 0.11 10.15
CA SER A 65 12.33 -0.98 10.60
C SER A 65 12.71 -0.90 12.09
N PRO A 66 12.98 0.28 12.69
CA PRO A 66 13.26 0.35 14.12
C PRO A 66 12.11 -0.12 15.03
N VAL A 67 10.86 0.02 14.57
CA VAL A 67 9.66 -0.32 15.35
C VAL A 67 9.16 -1.74 15.02
N HIS A 68 9.22 -2.12 13.75
CA HIS A 68 8.59 -3.35 13.25
C HIS A 68 9.58 -4.43 12.83
N GLY A 69 10.88 -4.12 12.82
CA GLY A 69 11.93 -4.99 12.29
C GLY A 69 11.86 -5.14 10.78
N HIS A 70 12.60 -6.10 10.24
CA HIS A 70 12.67 -6.33 8.80
C HIS A 70 11.26 -6.52 8.18
N PRO A 71 10.95 -5.90 7.02
CA PRO A 71 9.62 -5.96 6.40
C PRO A 71 9.11 -7.38 6.19
N ARG A 72 9.95 -8.29 5.67
CA ARG A 72 9.63 -9.72 5.43
C ARG A 72 8.24 -9.87 4.79
N LEU A 73 7.97 -9.09 3.73
CA LEU A 73 6.61 -8.88 3.20
C LEU A 73 5.88 -10.19 2.92
N ARG A 74 6.52 -11.14 2.22
CA ARG A 74 5.92 -12.45 1.91
C ARG A 74 5.50 -13.23 3.16
N MET A 75 6.34 -13.24 4.20
CA MET A 75 6.03 -13.91 5.46
C MET A 75 4.84 -13.28 6.16
N ARG A 76 4.74 -11.93 6.14
CA ARG A 76 3.61 -11.21 6.75
C ARG A 76 2.31 -11.37 5.97
N HIS A 77 2.38 -11.53 4.65
CA HIS A 77 1.21 -11.74 3.79
C HIS A 77 0.81 -13.22 3.66
N ALA A 78 1.62 -14.17 4.15
CA ALA A 78 1.35 -15.61 4.02
C ALA A 78 0.06 -16.09 4.72
N ARG A 79 -0.48 -15.31 5.66
CA ARG A 79 -1.73 -15.62 6.38
C ARG A 79 -2.97 -14.99 5.75
N VAL A 80 -2.79 -14.19 4.70
CA VAL A 80 -3.87 -13.51 3.98
C VAL A 80 -3.94 -14.13 2.59
N ARG A 81 -5.14 -14.49 2.14
CA ARG A 81 -5.35 -14.98 0.77
C ARG A 81 -5.19 -13.81 -0.20
N VAL A 82 -4.17 -13.86 -1.05
CA VAL A 82 -3.92 -12.86 -2.09
C VAL A 82 -4.00 -13.54 -3.45
N ASP A 83 -5.18 -13.46 -4.08
CA ASP A 83 -5.44 -13.88 -5.46
C ASP A 83 -5.34 -12.69 -6.44
N THR A 84 -5.62 -12.89 -7.73
CA THR A 84 -5.54 -11.82 -8.73
C THR A 84 -6.51 -10.68 -8.42
N ALA A 85 -7.71 -10.97 -7.93
CA ALA A 85 -8.70 -9.94 -7.60
C ALA A 85 -8.21 -9.02 -6.48
N MET A 86 -7.62 -9.57 -5.41
CA MET A 86 -7.06 -8.77 -4.31
C MET A 86 -5.84 -7.96 -4.76
N ARG A 87 -4.99 -8.54 -5.62
CA ARG A 87 -3.82 -7.86 -6.22
C ARG A 87 -4.26 -6.66 -7.05
N ASP A 88 -5.24 -6.84 -7.93
CA ASP A 88 -5.74 -5.79 -8.82
C ASP A 88 -6.47 -4.69 -8.04
N ALA A 89 -7.27 -5.05 -7.03
CA ALA A 89 -7.93 -4.10 -6.12
C ALA A 89 -6.91 -3.21 -5.40
N TRP A 90 -5.83 -3.81 -4.90
CA TRP A 90 -4.75 -3.07 -4.25
C TRP A 90 -4.08 -2.08 -5.22
N LEU A 91 -3.81 -2.51 -6.46
CA LEU A 91 -3.21 -1.65 -7.49
C LEU A 91 -4.14 -0.51 -7.91
N ARG A 92 -5.46 -0.75 -8.01
CA ARG A 92 -6.44 0.32 -8.28
C ARG A 92 -6.47 1.37 -7.18
N CYS A 93 -6.43 0.96 -5.91
CA CYS A 93 -6.35 1.89 -4.78
C CYS A 93 -5.09 2.76 -4.84
N MET A 94 -3.94 2.15 -5.17
CA MET A 94 -2.67 2.87 -5.26
C MET A 94 -2.63 3.82 -6.47
N ALA A 95 -3.16 3.39 -7.62
CA ALA A 95 -3.27 4.23 -8.81
C ALA A 95 -4.15 5.46 -8.54
N SER A 96 -5.33 5.25 -7.96
CA SER A 96 -6.27 6.34 -7.62
C SER A 96 -5.67 7.30 -6.60
N ALA A 97 -4.97 6.78 -5.60
CA ALA A 97 -4.25 7.61 -4.63
C ALA A 97 -3.12 8.44 -5.27
N MET A 98 -2.43 7.91 -6.28
CA MET A 98 -1.44 8.67 -7.04
C MET A 98 -2.09 9.72 -7.95
N ASP A 99 -3.25 9.43 -8.54
CA ASP A 99 -4.03 10.37 -9.36
C ASP A 99 -4.53 11.56 -8.52
N ASP A 100 -5.10 11.30 -7.33
CA ASP A 100 -5.51 12.30 -6.34
C ASP A 100 -4.39 13.27 -5.98
N LEU A 101 -3.15 12.76 -5.98
CA LEU A 101 -1.96 13.53 -5.64
C LEU A 101 -1.25 14.13 -6.87
N GLY A 102 -1.80 13.99 -8.07
CA GLY A 102 -1.21 14.51 -9.30
C GLY A 102 0.16 13.92 -9.62
N VAL A 103 0.44 12.68 -9.19
CA VAL A 103 1.70 11.99 -9.48
C VAL A 103 1.70 11.57 -10.95
N SER A 104 2.54 12.24 -11.74
CA SER A 104 2.61 12.08 -13.20
C SER A 104 4.04 11.91 -13.72
N GLY A 105 4.19 11.59 -15.01
CA GLY A 105 5.48 11.50 -15.69
C GLY A 105 6.33 10.31 -15.26
N GLU A 106 7.65 10.43 -15.34
CA GLU A 106 8.57 9.32 -15.09
C GLU A 106 8.45 8.72 -13.69
N VAL A 107 8.19 9.55 -12.67
CA VAL A 107 8.01 9.06 -11.29
C VAL A 107 6.77 8.19 -11.16
N ARG A 108 5.68 8.53 -11.88
CA ARG A 108 4.47 7.71 -11.93
C ARG A 108 4.75 6.37 -12.58
N THR A 109 5.32 6.36 -13.79
CA THR A 109 5.65 5.13 -14.51
C THR A 109 6.57 4.21 -13.70
N PHE A 110 7.56 4.79 -13.02
CA PHE A 110 8.44 4.03 -12.12
C PHE A 110 7.65 3.42 -10.96
N LEU A 111 6.80 4.20 -10.28
CA LEU A 111 6.03 3.71 -9.13
C LEU A 111 5.00 2.65 -9.54
N ASP A 112 4.31 2.82 -10.66
CA ASP A 112 3.36 1.83 -11.20
C ASP A 112 4.05 0.47 -11.37
N GLY A 113 5.21 0.44 -12.04
CA GLY A 113 5.97 -0.79 -12.24
C GLY A 113 6.43 -1.42 -10.92
N ARG A 114 6.97 -0.59 -10.01
CA ARG A 114 7.47 -1.08 -8.71
C ARG A 114 6.36 -1.62 -7.81
N PHE A 115 5.21 -0.98 -7.79
CA PHE A 115 4.04 -1.45 -7.06
C PHE A 115 3.46 -2.72 -7.68
N ALA A 116 3.37 -2.80 -9.01
CA ALA A 116 2.94 -4.01 -9.71
C ALA A 116 3.83 -5.21 -9.38
N GLU A 117 5.15 -5.06 -9.45
CA GLU A 117 6.11 -6.11 -9.10
C GLU A 117 5.94 -6.60 -7.66
N VAL A 118 5.76 -5.69 -6.69
CA VAL A 118 5.55 -6.08 -5.28
C VAL A 118 4.19 -6.75 -5.10
N ALA A 119 3.13 -6.21 -5.69
CA ALA A 119 1.79 -6.78 -5.58
C ALA A 119 1.75 -8.20 -6.16
N ASP A 120 2.41 -8.44 -7.29
CA ASP A 120 2.55 -9.77 -7.89
C ASP A 120 3.39 -10.72 -7.04
N PHE A 121 4.50 -10.23 -6.47
CA PHE A 121 5.33 -11.02 -5.55
C PHE A 121 4.57 -11.49 -4.29
N LEU A 122 3.53 -10.77 -3.86
CA LEU A 122 2.74 -11.08 -2.67
C LEU A 122 1.56 -12.02 -2.93
N ARG A 123 1.19 -12.25 -4.19
CA ARG A 123 0.18 -13.27 -4.54
C ARG A 123 0.57 -14.63 -4.00
N ASN A 124 -0.39 -15.31 -3.39
CA ASN A 124 -0.16 -16.60 -2.73
C ASN A 124 -1.33 -17.59 -2.87
N ALA A 125 -2.35 -17.25 -3.66
CA ALA A 125 -3.52 -18.07 -3.87
C ALA A 125 -3.91 -18.14 -5.35
N PRO A 126 -4.49 -19.26 -5.82
CA PRO A 126 -5.07 -19.35 -7.15
C PRO A 126 -6.35 -18.51 -7.23
N ASP A 127 -6.73 -18.11 -8.43
CA ASP A 127 -8.00 -17.42 -8.67
C ASP A 127 -9.18 -18.33 -8.32
N THR A 128 -10.23 -17.75 -7.75
CA THR A 128 -11.46 -18.49 -7.48
C THR A 128 -12.18 -18.74 -8.82
N PRO A 129 -12.62 -19.98 -9.12
CA PRO A 129 -13.37 -20.30 -10.33
C PRO A 129 -14.68 -19.51 -10.47
#